data_AF-A0A2L1IQD8-F1
#
_entry.id   AF-A0A2L1IQD8-F1
#
_cell.length_a   1.000
_cell.length_b   1.000
_cell.length_c   1.000
_cell.angle_alpha   90.00
_cell.angle_beta   90.00
_cell.angle_gamma   90.00
#
_symmetry.space_group_name_H-M   'P 1'
#
loop_
_entity.id
_entity.type
_entity.pdbx_description
1 polymer ?
#
loop_
_entity_poly.entity_id
_entity_poly.type
_entity_poly.pdbx_seq_one_letter_code
_entity_poly.pdbx_strand_id
1 'polypeptide(L)'
;MKMVAAAAMPVWLTFPCQGLGGRTPGLQFHRGNKEMVQGRCTRKARPTTISAIFELKPPPYQLNALEPHMSRDTLEYHWGKHHRTYVENLNKQIAGTELDGMSLEDVIISSYNRGDILPAFNNAAQAWNHDFFWESMKPGGGGSPSGDLLELIERDFGSFERFLSEFKSAASTQFGSGWAWLCYKANRLDVDNAVNPLPSDEDKKLVVVKSPNAVNPLVWDYSPLLTIDVWEHAYYLDYQNRRPDYISVFMDKLVSWEAVSYRLEIAKARAAEREMEEERRKREEEDEQESDGEAVEMYLDSDADDSEAD
;
A
#
# COMPACT_ATOMS: atom_id res chain seq x y z
N MET A 1 45.77 -28.68 -21.73
CA MET A 1 44.57 -29.28 -21.09
C MET A 1 43.38 -28.41 -21.42
N LYS A 2 42.52 -28.87 -22.33
CA LYS A 2 41.24 -28.24 -22.67
C LYS A 2 40.16 -28.99 -21.91
N MET A 3 39.28 -28.29 -21.20
CA MET A 3 38.00 -28.84 -20.74
C MET A 3 36.87 -27.96 -21.27
N VAL A 4 35.99 -28.63 -22.01
CA VAL A 4 34.73 -28.16 -22.57
C VAL A 4 33.63 -28.65 -21.63
N ALA A 5 32.64 -27.82 -21.33
CA ALA A 5 31.36 -28.27 -20.78
C ALA A 5 30.23 -27.52 -21.48
N ALA A 6 29.35 -28.30 -22.10
CA ALA A 6 28.26 -27.88 -22.95
C ALA A 6 26.98 -27.58 -22.15
N ALA A 7 26.22 -26.60 -22.64
CA ALA A 7 24.90 -26.24 -22.15
C ALA A 7 23.81 -27.11 -22.82
N ALA A 8 22.77 -27.48 -22.06
CA ALA A 8 21.57 -28.14 -22.56
C ALA A 8 20.32 -27.32 -22.21
N MET A 9 19.47 -27.08 -23.20
CA MET A 9 18.12 -26.52 -23.09
C MET A 9 17.07 -27.62 -23.29
N PRO A 10 15.87 -27.55 -22.67
CA PRO A 10 14.76 -28.41 -23.02
C PRO A 10 13.82 -27.79 -24.06
N VAL A 11 13.42 -28.66 -25.00
CA VAL A 11 12.55 -28.45 -26.15
C VAL A 11 11.10 -28.74 -25.79
N TRP A 12 10.18 -27.91 -26.29
CA TRP A 12 8.73 -28.10 -26.26
C TRP A 12 8.28 -29.10 -27.32
N LEU A 13 7.41 -30.06 -26.98
CA LEU A 13 6.73 -30.93 -27.94
C LEU A 13 5.24 -31.05 -27.61
N THR A 14 4.43 -30.64 -28.59
CA THR A 14 2.97 -30.76 -28.69
C THR A 14 2.55 -32.17 -29.10
N PHE A 15 1.44 -32.68 -28.54
CA PHE A 15 0.78 -33.92 -28.98
C PHE A 15 -0.54 -33.62 -29.71
N PRO A 16 -0.86 -34.32 -30.82
CA PRO A 16 -2.14 -34.20 -31.52
C PRO A 16 -3.18 -35.22 -31.03
N CYS A 17 -4.44 -34.80 -31.09
CA CYS A 17 -5.65 -35.54 -30.71
C CYS A 17 -6.13 -36.44 -31.86
N GLN A 18 -6.45 -37.71 -31.59
CA GLN A 18 -7.21 -38.59 -32.49
C GLN A 18 -8.53 -38.99 -31.83
N GLY A 19 -9.62 -38.88 -32.60
CA GLY A 19 -10.96 -39.27 -32.19
C GLY A 19 -11.29 -40.72 -32.53
N LEU A 20 -12.29 -41.27 -31.84
CA LEU A 20 -13.01 -42.48 -32.24
C LEU A 20 -14.50 -42.27 -32.00
N GLY A 21 -15.29 -42.53 -33.04
CA GLY A 21 -16.74 -42.48 -33.03
C GLY A 21 -17.38 -43.81 -32.65
N GLY A 22 -18.65 -43.74 -32.21
CA GLY A 22 -19.56 -44.86 -32.03
C GLY A 22 -20.98 -44.45 -32.41
N ARG A 23 -21.70 -45.32 -33.12
CA ARG A 23 -23.00 -45.09 -33.79
C ARG A 23 -24.19 -45.73 -33.05
N THR A 24 -25.34 -45.02 -33.12
CA THR A 24 -26.76 -45.48 -33.25
C THR A 24 -27.49 -46.16 -32.07
N PRO A 25 -28.87 -46.23 -32.05
CA PRO A 25 -29.90 -45.71 -32.96
C PRO A 25 -31.04 -44.92 -32.25
N GLY A 26 -32.00 -44.42 -33.06
CA GLY A 26 -32.96 -43.38 -32.73
C GLY A 26 -34.20 -43.76 -31.91
N LEU A 27 -34.88 -42.72 -31.43
CA LEU A 27 -36.27 -42.72 -31.00
C LEU A 27 -36.95 -41.46 -31.56
N GLN A 28 -38.00 -41.64 -32.37
CA GLN A 28 -38.93 -40.57 -32.74
C GLN A 28 -39.89 -40.34 -31.59
N PHE A 29 -40.08 -39.09 -31.16
CA PHE A 29 -41.26 -38.70 -30.38
C PHE A 29 -41.75 -37.30 -30.78
N HIS A 30 -43.05 -37.15 -30.57
CA HIS A 30 -43.96 -36.22 -31.23
C HIS A 30 -43.73 -34.72 -30.97
N ARG A 31 -44.13 -33.97 -32.00
CA ARG A 31 -44.24 -32.52 -32.06
C ARG A 31 -45.33 -32.05 -31.08
N GLY A 32 -44.94 -31.37 -30.01
CA GLY A 32 -45.84 -30.67 -29.08
C GLY A 32 -45.39 -29.23 -28.92
N ASN A 33 -46.15 -28.30 -29.49
CA ASN A 33 -45.98 -26.86 -29.28
C ASN A 33 -46.22 -26.53 -27.79
N LYS A 34 -45.21 -25.96 -27.13
CA LYS A 34 -45.40 -25.10 -25.96
C LYS A 34 -44.59 -23.84 -26.15
N GLU A 35 -45.29 -22.74 -26.36
CA GLU A 35 -44.73 -21.39 -26.28
C GLU A 35 -44.17 -21.18 -24.87
N MET A 36 -42.85 -21.03 -24.76
CA MET A 36 -42.21 -20.46 -23.57
C MET A 36 -42.14 -18.95 -23.77
N VAL A 37 -42.99 -18.22 -23.05
CA VAL A 37 -42.84 -16.78 -22.85
C VAL A 37 -41.60 -16.58 -21.97
N GLN A 38 -40.46 -16.29 -22.61
CA GLN A 38 -39.28 -15.79 -21.91
C GLN A 38 -39.55 -14.35 -21.46
N GLY A 39 -39.96 -14.20 -20.19
CA GLY A 39 -39.93 -12.92 -19.49
C GLY A 39 -38.48 -12.45 -19.36
N ARG A 40 -38.01 -11.68 -20.33
CA ARG A 40 -36.70 -11.02 -20.31
C ARG A 40 -36.76 -9.91 -19.26
N CYS A 41 -36.37 -10.22 -18.03
CA CYS A 41 -36.15 -9.20 -17.00
C CYS A 41 -34.86 -8.44 -17.36
N THR A 42 -34.97 -7.45 -18.23
CA THR A 42 -33.90 -6.49 -18.49
C THR A 42 -33.82 -5.55 -17.30
N ARG A 43 -33.03 -5.92 -16.29
CA ARG A 43 -32.54 -4.92 -15.33
C ARG A 43 -31.70 -3.94 -16.14
N LYS A 44 -32.28 -2.77 -16.45
CA LYS A 44 -31.52 -1.63 -16.96
C LYS A 44 -30.44 -1.33 -15.93
N ALA A 45 -29.17 -1.52 -16.31
CA ALA A 45 -28.06 -0.98 -15.56
C ALA A 45 -28.31 0.52 -15.42
N ARG A 46 -28.48 0.98 -14.18
CA ARG A 46 -28.43 2.42 -13.89
C ARG A 46 -27.04 2.90 -14.29
N PRO A 47 -26.89 4.08 -14.89
CA PRO A 47 -25.56 4.66 -15.05
C PRO A 47 -25.02 4.86 -13.63
N THR A 48 -24.03 4.07 -13.26
CA THR A 48 -23.26 4.30 -12.04
C THR A 48 -22.57 5.63 -12.26
N THR A 49 -22.98 6.65 -11.51
CA THR A 49 -22.30 7.94 -11.50
C THR A 49 -20.88 7.69 -11.00
N ILE A 50 -19.90 7.79 -11.89
CA ILE A 50 -18.47 7.74 -11.56
C ILE A 50 -18.23 8.87 -10.55
N SER A 51 -17.79 8.53 -9.34
CA SER A 51 -17.66 9.51 -8.26
C SER A 51 -16.21 9.87 -7.96
N ALA A 52 -15.24 8.98 -8.21
CA ALA A 52 -13.82 9.30 -8.08
C ALA A 52 -13.09 9.12 -9.41
N ILE A 53 -12.54 10.22 -9.92
CA ILE A 53 -11.53 10.22 -10.96
C ILE A 53 -10.26 10.74 -10.29
N PHE A 54 -9.26 9.89 -10.12
CA PHE A 54 -7.95 10.33 -9.63
C PHE A 54 -7.27 11.18 -10.71
N GLU A 55 -6.73 12.33 -10.31
CA GLU A 55 -6.04 13.25 -11.20
C GLU A 55 -4.52 13.11 -11.04
N LEU A 56 -3.79 13.30 -12.15
CA LEU A 56 -2.33 13.34 -12.11
C LEU A 56 -1.89 14.69 -11.52
N LYS A 57 -1.50 14.69 -10.25
CA LYS A 57 -0.97 15.89 -9.60
C LYS A 57 0.42 16.23 -10.17
N PRO A 58 0.68 17.49 -10.53
CA PRO A 58 2.02 17.92 -10.91
C PRO A 58 2.98 17.89 -9.72
N PRO A 59 4.30 17.70 -9.93
CA PRO A 59 5.29 17.89 -8.87
C PRO A 59 5.20 19.32 -8.30
N PRO A 60 5.58 19.56 -7.03
CA PRO A 60 5.50 20.87 -6.39
C PRO A 60 6.56 21.87 -6.88
N TYR A 61 7.20 21.61 -8.03
CA TYR A 61 8.26 22.40 -8.64
C TYR A 61 8.26 22.21 -10.16
N GLN A 62 8.95 23.10 -10.88
CA GLN A 62 9.12 22.97 -12.33
C GLN A 62 9.95 21.73 -12.68
N LEU A 63 9.70 21.10 -13.84
CA LEU A 63 10.32 19.81 -14.20
C LEU A 63 11.85 19.85 -14.33
N ASN A 64 12.45 21.03 -14.51
CA ASN A 64 13.91 21.22 -14.55
C ASN A 64 14.50 21.73 -13.21
N ALA A 65 13.67 21.91 -12.17
CA ALA A 65 14.11 22.56 -10.94
C ALA A 65 15.03 21.68 -10.06
N LEU A 66 15.14 20.38 -10.38
CA LEU A 66 16.03 19.44 -9.70
C LEU A 66 17.36 19.22 -10.43
N GLU A 67 17.61 19.93 -11.54
CA GLU A 67 18.89 19.86 -12.24
C GLU A 67 20.05 20.41 -11.38
N PRO A 68 21.25 19.84 -11.50
CA PRO A 68 21.66 18.74 -12.39
C PRO A 68 21.48 17.34 -11.76
N HIS A 69 20.77 17.23 -10.63
CA HIS A 69 20.73 16.02 -9.80
C HIS A 69 19.67 15.02 -10.27
N MET A 70 18.58 15.51 -10.86
CA MET A 70 17.60 14.74 -11.61
C MET A 70 17.23 15.57 -12.83
N SER A 71 17.42 15.02 -14.03
CA SER A 71 17.25 15.80 -15.26
C SER A 71 15.78 16.10 -15.54
N ARG A 72 15.54 17.17 -16.30
CA ARG A 72 14.21 17.44 -16.86
C ARG A 72 13.66 16.24 -17.63
N ASP A 73 14.49 15.56 -18.40
CA ASP A 73 14.08 14.38 -19.18
C ASP A 73 13.58 13.27 -18.24
N THR A 74 14.30 12.99 -17.15
CA THR A 74 13.82 12.05 -16.11
C THR A 74 12.44 12.46 -15.59
N LEU A 75 12.20 13.73 -15.25
CA LEU A 75 10.88 14.19 -14.78
C LEU A 75 9.79 14.06 -15.84
N GLU A 76 10.08 14.42 -17.10
CA GLU A 76 9.11 14.32 -18.20
C GLU A 76 8.67 12.86 -18.46
N TYR A 77 9.58 11.89 -18.33
CA TYR A 77 9.25 10.48 -18.44
C TYR A 77 8.62 9.94 -17.15
N HIS A 78 9.23 10.16 -16.01
CA HIS A 78 8.84 9.56 -14.73
C HIS A 78 7.48 10.10 -14.25
N TRP A 79 7.28 11.42 -14.23
CA TRP A 79 5.98 12.00 -13.94
C TRP A 79 5.05 11.96 -15.17
N GLY A 80 5.54 12.46 -16.31
CA GLY A 80 4.68 12.69 -17.47
C GLY A 80 4.22 11.43 -18.21
N LYS A 81 4.92 10.29 -18.04
CA LYS A 81 4.55 8.99 -18.66
C LYS A 81 4.25 7.91 -17.62
N HIS A 82 5.19 7.58 -16.74
CA HIS A 82 5.01 6.47 -15.79
C HIS A 82 3.88 6.77 -14.80
N HIS A 83 3.99 7.88 -14.05
CA HIS A 83 2.97 8.28 -13.10
C HIS A 83 1.60 8.50 -13.76
N ARG A 84 1.56 9.21 -14.89
CA ARG A 84 0.34 9.38 -15.71
C ARG A 84 -0.32 8.04 -16.03
N THR A 85 0.45 7.06 -16.47
CA THR A 85 -0.06 5.74 -16.86
C THR A 85 -0.66 4.99 -15.67
N TYR A 86 -0.05 5.09 -14.48
CA TYR A 86 -0.62 4.50 -13.26
C TYR A 86 -1.98 5.11 -12.93
N VAL A 87 -2.10 6.44 -12.96
CA VAL A 87 -3.38 7.14 -12.71
C VAL A 87 -4.44 6.77 -13.74
N GLU A 88 -4.10 6.79 -15.03
CA GLU A 88 -5.03 6.43 -16.11
C GLU A 88 -5.50 4.98 -16.04
N ASN A 89 -4.59 4.05 -15.71
CA ASN A 89 -4.94 2.63 -15.58
C ASN A 89 -5.76 2.37 -14.31
N LEU A 90 -5.44 3.02 -13.19
CA LEU A 90 -6.21 2.95 -11.97
C LEU A 90 -7.66 3.34 -12.21
N ASN A 91 -7.90 4.51 -12.82
CA ASN A 91 -9.24 5.00 -13.14
C ASN A 91 -10.02 4.01 -14.00
N LYS A 92 -9.37 3.35 -14.98
CA LYS A 92 -10.00 2.30 -15.81
C LYS A 92 -10.35 1.05 -15.00
N GLN A 93 -9.53 0.68 -14.02
CA GLN A 93 -9.71 -0.51 -13.21
C GLN A 93 -10.81 -0.36 -12.15
N ILE A 94 -10.97 0.84 -11.59
CA ILE A 94 -11.94 1.07 -10.50
C ILE A 94 -13.33 1.50 -11.00
N ALA A 95 -13.45 2.02 -12.22
CA ALA A 95 -14.71 2.55 -12.74
C ALA A 95 -15.84 1.52 -12.65
N GLY A 96 -16.88 1.85 -11.89
CA GLY A 96 -18.05 0.99 -11.70
C GLY A 96 -17.83 -0.24 -10.80
N THR A 97 -16.72 -0.29 -10.07
CA THR A 97 -16.46 -1.28 -9.00
C THR A 97 -16.79 -0.68 -7.63
N GLU A 98 -16.74 -1.48 -6.55
CA GLU A 98 -16.86 -0.98 -5.17
C GLU A 98 -15.73 -0.04 -4.75
N LEU A 99 -14.62 -0.01 -5.50
CA LEU A 99 -13.49 0.89 -5.25
C LEU A 99 -13.73 2.30 -5.82
N ASP A 100 -14.75 2.49 -6.65
CA ASP A 100 -15.14 3.80 -7.18
C ASP A 100 -15.68 4.68 -6.04
N GLY A 101 -15.10 5.86 -5.86
CA GLY A 101 -15.47 6.80 -4.79
C GLY A 101 -14.64 6.68 -3.51
N MET A 102 -13.81 5.64 -3.36
CA MET A 102 -12.90 5.50 -2.21
C MET A 102 -11.71 6.46 -2.31
N SER A 103 -11.09 6.79 -1.17
CA SER A 103 -9.80 7.49 -1.16
C SER A 103 -8.71 6.61 -1.77
N LEU A 104 -7.61 7.22 -2.24
CA LEU A 104 -6.52 6.46 -2.86
C LEU A 104 -5.90 5.48 -1.85
N GLU A 105 -5.74 5.92 -0.61
CA GLU A 105 -5.27 5.12 0.53
C GLU A 105 -6.19 3.93 0.81
N ASP A 106 -7.51 4.12 0.83
CA ASP A 106 -8.48 3.05 1.07
C ASP A 106 -8.47 2.01 -0.07
N VAL A 107 -8.32 2.47 -1.31
CA VAL A 107 -8.17 1.57 -2.47
C VAL A 107 -6.91 0.72 -2.30
N ILE A 108 -5.79 1.31 -1.89
CA ILE A 108 -4.52 0.59 -1.67
C ILE A 108 -4.68 -0.48 -0.59
N ILE A 109 -5.22 -0.11 0.57
CA ILE A 109 -5.38 -1.02 1.71
C ILE A 109 -6.33 -2.17 1.34
N SER A 110 -7.48 -1.85 0.73
CA SER A 110 -8.49 -2.85 0.34
C SER A 110 -7.99 -3.80 -0.74
N SER A 111 -7.24 -3.29 -1.72
CA SER A 111 -6.74 -4.09 -2.85
C SER A 111 -5.45 -4.85 -2.55
N TYR A 112 -4.77 -4.58 -1.43
CA TYR A 112 -3.60 -5.36 -1.01
C TYR A 112 -3.98 -6.79 -0.59
N ASN A 113 -5.14 -6.96 0.03
CA ASN A 113 -5.75 -8.26 0.38
C ASN A 113 -4.75 -9.25 1.02
N ARG A 114 -4.09 -8.81 2.11
CA ARG A 114 -3.07 -9.62 2.85
C ARG A 114 -1.92 -10.14 1.97
N GLY A 115 -1.60 -9.43 0.89
CA GLY A 115 -0.58 -9.83 -0.08
C GLY A 115 -1.08 -10.70 -1.24
N ASP A 116 -2.36 -11.12 -1.23
CA ASP A 116 -3.03 -11.70 -2.41
C ASP A 116 -3.62 -10.56 -3.27
N ILE A 117 -2.68 -9.80 -3.84
CA ILE A 117 -2.88 -8.50 -4.47
C ILE A 117 -3.99 -8.53 -5.54
N LEU A 118 -5.01 -7.68 -5.38
CA LEU A 118 -6.07 -7.46 -6.35
C LEU A 118 -5.61 -6.57 -7.53
N PRO A 119 -6.26 -6.62 -8.70
CA PRO A 119 -5.79 -5.95 -9.92
C PRO A 119 -5.53 -4.44 -9.80
N ALA A 120 -6.28 -3.73 -8.96
CA ALA A 120 -6.18 -2.28 -8.79
C ALA A 120 -4.95 -1.84 -7.98
N PHE A 121 -4.42 -2.71 -7.11
CA PHE A 121 -3.39 -2.36 -6.13
C PHE A 121 -2.14 -1.75 -6.75
N ASN A 122 -1.59 -2.38 -7.78
CA ASN A 122 -0.31 -1.93 -8.35
C ASN A 122 -0.42 -0.52 -8.91
N ASN A 123 -1.52 -0.16 -9.58
CA ASN A 123 -1.71 1.19 -10.11
C ASN A 123 -2.08 2.19 -9.00
N ALA A 124 -2.90 1.78 -8.02
CA ALA A 124 -3.26 2.61 -6.86
C ALA A 124 -2.03 2.98 -6.04
N ALA A 125 -1.25 1.97 -5.64
CA ALA A 125 -0.07 2.15 -4.82
C ALA A 125 1.02 2.89 -5.60
N GLN A 126 1.23 2.62 -6.90
CA GLN A 126 2.20 3.41 -7.67
C GLN A 126 1.77 4.87 -7.84
N ALA A 127 0.49 5.18 -8.07
CA ALA A 127 0.03 6.56 -8.10
C ALA A 127 0.34 7.28 -6.78
N TRP A 128 0.02 6.65 -5.65
CA TRP A 128 0.31 7.22 -4.33
C TRP A 128 1.81 7.36 -4.06
N ASN A 129 2.61 6.33 -4.38
CA ASN A 129 4.05 6.35 -4.18
C ASN A 129 4.72 7.50 -4.94
N HIS A 130 4.27 7.78 -6.16
CA HIS A 130 4.82 8.85 -6.97
C HIS A 130 4.39 10.23 -6.48
N ASP A 131 3.11 10.43 -6.14
CA ASP A 131 2.64 11.65 -5.45
C ASP A 131 3.54 11.96 -4.24
N PHE A 132 3.75 10.95 -3.39
CA PHE A 132 4.58 11.06 -2.19
C PHE A 132 6.06 11.31 -2.49
N PHE A 133 6.60 10.72 -3.56
CA PHE A 133 7.99 10.88 -4.00
C PHE A 133 8.30 12.29 -4.50
N TRP A 134 7.39 12.91 -5.28
CA TRP A 134 7.59 14.29 -5.74
C TRP A 134 7.64 15.28 -4.58
N GLU A 135 6.78 15.09 -3.60
CA GLU A 135 6.77 15.89 -2.36
C GLU A 135 7.98 15.60 -1.44
N SER A 136 8.64 14.45 -1.63
CA SER A 136 9.84 14.08 -0.85
C SER A 136 11.09 14.83 -1.31
N MET A 137 11.02 15.56 -2.43
CA MET A 137 12.12 16.34 -2.99
C MET A 137 11.80 17.84 -3.03
N LYS A 138 12.84 18.66 -3.07
CA LYS A 138 12.74 20.08 -3.42
C LYS A 138 14.00 20.61 -4.11
N PRO A 139 13.90 21.70 -4.90
CA PRO A 139 15.07 22.43 -5.37
C PRO A 139 15.91 22.94 -4.19
N GLY A 140 17.22 22.69 -4.22
CA GLY A 140 18.11 23.05 -3.11
C GLY A 140 17.87 22.26 -1.82
N GLY A 141 17.35 21.03 -1.93
CA GLY A 141 17.18 20.12 -0.81
C GLY A 141 18.48 19.47 -0.33
N GLY A 142 18.33 18.35 0.37
CA GLY A 142 19.43 17.62 1.00
C GLY A 142 19.88 18.24 2.32
N GLY A 143 21.14 18.00 2.70
CA GLY A 143 21.66 18.37 4.02
C GLY A 143 21.12 17.46 5.12
N SER A 144 20.97 17.98 6.34
CA SER A 144 20.42 17.27 7.50
C SER A 144 19.08 17.87 7.94
N PRO A 145 18.18 17.06 8.54
CA PRO A 145 17.00 17.59 9.21
C PRO A 145 17.41 18.38 10.47
N SER A 146 16.42 18.99 11.12
CA SER A 146 16.57 19.68 12.40
C SER A 146 15.34 19.48 13.27
N GLY A 147 15.40 19.94 14.52
CA GLY A 147 14.30 19.84 15.49
C GLY A 147 13.91 18.40 15.81
N ASP A 148 12.63 18.18 16.07
CA ASP A 148 12.05 16.90 16.52
C ASP A 148 12.42 15.72 15.60
N LEU A 149 12.48 15.94 14.28
CA LEU A 149 12.89 14.89 13.34
C LEU A 149 14.35 14.44 13.55
N LEU A 150 15.28 15.38 13.76
CA LEU A 150 16.68 15.05 14.02
C LEU A 150 16.82 14.35 15.37
N GLU A 151 16.12 14.83 16.41
CA GLU A 151 16.13 14.21 17.74
C GLU A 151 15.62 12.76 17.70
N LEU A 152 14.54 12.49 16.97
CA LEU A 152 14.04 11.11 16.79
C LEU A 152 15.01 10.25 15.98
N ILE A 153 15.66 10.81 14.96
CA ILE A 153 16.68 10.08 14.20
C ILE A 153 17.86 9.71 15.10
N GLU A 154 18.37 10.65 15.89
CA GLU A 154 19.48 10.39 16.81
C GLU A 154 19.09 9.40 17.91
N ARG A 155 17.85 9.45 18.40
CA ARG A 155 17.32 8.47 19.35
C ARG A 155 17.26 7.06 18.77
N ASP A 156 16.72 6.90 17.57
CA ASP A 156 16.38 5.58 17.02
C ASP A 156 17.54 4.92 16.24
N PHE A 157 18.42 5.73 15.64
CA PHE A 157 19.57 5.24 14.85
C PHE A 157 20.93 5.56 15.49
N GLY A 158 20.94 6.33 16.58
CA GLY A 158 22.15 6.76 17.29
C GLY A 158 22.85 7.99 16.69
N SER A 159 22.75 8.22 15.38
CA SER A 159 23.17 9.47 14.71
C SER A 159 22.54 9.62 13.32
N PHE A 160 22.56 10.83 12.77
CA PHE A 160 22.10 11.07 11.41
C PHE A 160 22.92 10.30 10.36
N GLU A 161 24.23 10.15 10.55
CA GLU A 161 25.10 9.39 9.65
C GLU A 161 24.78 7.91 9.66
N ARG A 162 24.42 7.34 10.83
CA ARG A 162 23.97 5.96 10.94
C ARG A 162 22.65 5.74 10.21
N PHE A 163 21.66 6.61 10.43
CA PHE A 163 20.43 6.61 9.66
C PHE A 163 20.70 6.69 8.15
N LEU A 164 21.56 7.61 7.72
CA LEU A 164 21.89 7.79 6.31
C LEU A 164 22.51 6.52 5.71
N SER A 165 23.43 5.89 6.44
CA SER A 165 24.04 4.61 6.03
C SER A 165 22.99 3.50 5.90
N GLU A 166 22.08 3.38 6.86
CA GLU A 166 21.01 2.38 6.84
C GLU A 166 20.02 2.61 5.69
N PHE A 167 19.58 3.87 5.49
CA PHE A 167 18.69 4.24 4.40
C PHE A 167 19.32 3.98 3.03
N LYS A 168 20.57 4.41 2.82
CA LYS A 168 21.31 4.17 1.57
C LYS A 168 21.51 2.67 1.31
N SER A 169 21.76 1.88 2.36
CA SER A 169 21.86 0.42 2.29
C SER A 169 20.54 -0.24 1.90
N ALA A 170 19.42 0.17 2.52
CA ALA A 170 18.09 -0.34 2.18
C ALA A 170 17.73 -0.07 0.71
N ALA A 171 17.94 1.16 0.24
CA ALA A 171 17.72 1.56 -1.15
C ALA A 171 18.61 0.79 -2.14
N SER A 172 19.89 0.59 -1.80
CA SER A 172 20.84 -0.12 -2.66
C SER A 172 20.56 -1.63 -2.75
N THR A 173 20.13 -2.23 -1.65
CA THR A 173 19.92 -3.68 -1.52
C THR A 173 18.50 -4.13 -1.85
N GLN A 174 17.61 -3.24 -2.27
CA GLN A 174 16.33 -3.61 -2.87
C GLN A 174 16.59 -4.24 -4.24
N PHE A 175 16.45 -5.55 -4.35
CA PHE A 175 16.69 -6.23 -5.62
C PHE A 175 15.53 -5.98 -6.59
N GLY A 176 15.85 -5.68 -7.85
CA GLY A 176 14.87 -5.30 -8.87
C GLY A 176 14.24 -3.94 -8.58
N SER A 177 12.95 -3.86 -8.90
CA SER A 177 12.11 -2.67 -8.72
C SER A 177 11.59 -2.55 -7.28
N GLY A 178 11.49 -1.33 -6.79
CA GLY A 178 10.95 -1.08 -5.46
C GLY A 178 11.27 0.30 -4.92
N TRP A 179 11.11 0.43 -3.61
CA TRP A 179 11.22 1.69 -2.89
C TRP A 179 11.97 1.48 -1.57
N ALA A 180 12.60 2.53 -1.06
CA ALA A 180 13.09 2.57 0.32
C ALA A 180 12.44 3.74 1.06
N TRP A 181 12.15 3.52 2.35
CA TRP A 181 11.29 4.38 3.14
C TRP A 181 11.90 4.65 4.50
N LEU A 182 11.69 5.86 4.99
CA LEU A 182 11.71 6.18 6.41
C LEU A 182 10.26 6.26 6.86
N CYS A 183 9.91 5.55 7.92
CA CYS A 183 8.55 5.53 8.45
C CYS A 183 8.54 5.80 9.95
N TYR A 184 7.45 6.38 10.44
CA TYR A 184 7.11 6.36 11.85
C TYR A 184 6.22 5.15 12.14
N LYS A 185 6.77 4.20 12.89
CA LYS A 185 6.05 3.03 13.39
C LYS A 185 5.51 3.36 14.77
N ALA A 186 4.28 3.87 14.82
CA ALA A 186 3.56 4.08 16.07
C ALA A 186 2.24 3.32 16.12
N ASN A 187 1.75 2.87 14.98
CA ASN A 187 0.42 2.32 14.92
C ASN A 187 0.47 0.83 15.21
N ARG A 188 -0.49 0.38 16.01
CA ARG A 188 -0.66 -0.99 16.47
C ARG A 188 -1.87 -1.66 15.81
N LEU A 189 -2.18 -1.34 14.55
CA LEU A 189 -3.41 -1.87 13.97
C LEU A 189 -3.39 -3.41 13.93
N ASP A 190 -4.46 -3.95 14.50
CA ASP A 190 -5.10 -5.17 14.06
C ASP A 190 -5.85 -4.87 12.74
N VAL A 191 -5.09 -4.74 11.65
CA VAL A 191 -5.68 -4.62 10.31
C VAL A 191 -5.86 -6.01 9.74
N ASP A 192 -7.11 -6.40 9.49
CA ASP A 192 -7.51 -7.64 8.81
C ASP A 192 -6.80 -7.86 7.46
N ASN A 193 -6.20 -6.81 6.89
CA ASN A 193 -5.54 -6.81 5.59
C ASN A 193 -4.00 -6.79 5.62
N ALA A 194 -3.35 -6.87 6.79
CA ALA A 194 -1.90 -6.93 6.90
C ALA A 194 -1.42 -8.03 7.86
N VAL A 195 -0.43 -8.83 7.44
CA VAL A 195 0.40 -9.58 8.38
C VAL A 195 1.38 -8.56 8.96
N ASN A 196 0.93 -7.81 9.96
CA ASN A 196 1.79 -6.88 10.66
C ASN A 196 2.85 -7.68 11.45
N PRO A 197 4.13 -7.27 11.49
CA PRO A 197 5.00 -7.74 12.56
C PRO A 197 4.33 -7.31 13.87
N LEU A 198 3.97 -8.29 14.71
CA LEU A 198 3.24 -8.08 15.97
C LEU A 198 3.73 -6.80 16.69
N PRO A 199 2.80 -5.97 17.23
CA PRO A 199 3.17 -4.83 18.05
C PRO A 199 4.19 -5.24 19.11
N SER A 200 5.23 -4.43 19.30
CA SER A 200 6.26 -4.67 20.32
C SER A 200 6.39 -3.44 21.22
N ASP A 201 7.07 -3.59 22.35
CA ASP A 201 7.36 -2.48 23.28
C ASP A 201 8.23 -1.37 22.65
N GLU A 202 8.64 -1.51 21.38
CA GLU A 202 9.42 -0.55 20.62
C GLU A 202 8.59 0.29 19.61
N ASP A 203 7.26 0.40 19.80
CA ASP A 203 6.43 1.30 19.00
C ASP A 203 6.70 2.78 19.35
N LYS A 204 6.29 3.70 18.46
CA LYS A 204 6.62 5.14 18.44
C LYS A 204 8.07 5.46 18.05
N LYS A 205 8.60 4.68 17.11
CA LYS A 205 9.96 4.88 16.58
C LYS A 205 10.02 5.04 15.08
N LEU A 206 11.13 5.61 14.62
CA LEU A 206 11.50 5.64 13.23
C LEU A 206 12.07 4.28 12.80
N VAL A 207 11.70 3.86 11.59
CA VAL A 207 12.20 2.63 10.97
C VAL A 207 12.56 2.88 9.52
N VAL A 208 13.64 2.24 9.06
CA VAL A 208 13.96 2.15 7.63
C VAL A 208 13.43 0.83 7.09
N VAL A 209 12.63 0.89 6.04
CA VAL A 209 12.10 -0.31 5.35
C VAL A 209 12.31 -0.18 3.85
N LYS A 210 12.40 -1.31 3.15
CA LYS A 210 12.38 -1.38 1.70
C LYS A 210 11.24 -2.27 1.23
N SER A 211 10.67 -1.97 0.08
CA SER A 211 9.50 -2.68 -0.43
C SER A 211 9.67 -3.04 -1.90
N PRO A 212 9.19 -4.22 -2.34
CA PRO A 212 9.24 -4.61 -3.74
C PRO A 212 8.12 -3.95 -4.54
N ASN A 213 8.41 -3.67 -5.81
CA ASN A 213 7.44 -3.19 -6.79
C ASN A 213 6.62 -1.98 -6.29
N ALA A 214 5.31 -2.14 -6.13
CA ALA A 214 4.38 -1.08 -5.75
C ALA A 214 4.09 -1.01 -4.24
N VAL A 215 4.53 -2.02 -3.46
CA VAL A 215 4.22 -2.11 -2.04
C VAL A 215 4.71 -0.87 -1.32
N ASN A 216 3.91 -0.32 -0.43
CA ASN A 216 4.27 0.83 0.38
C ASN A 216 3.85 0.61 1.85
N PRO A 217 4.37 1.40 2.80
CA PRO A 217 4.19 1.11 4.21
C PRO A 217 2.76 1.30 4.74
N LEU A 218 1.83 1.87 3.94
CA LEU A 218 0.42 1.99 4.34
C LEU A 218 -0.22 0.62 4.58
N VAL A 219 0.18 -0.39 3.80
CA VAL A 219 -0.35 -1.76 3.96
C VAL A 219 0.20 -2.48 5.19
N TRP A 220 1.14 -1.87 5.90
CA TRP A 220 1.63 -2.33 7.21
C TRP A 220 1.21 -1.37 8.32
N ASP A 221 0.33 -0.41 8.02
CA ASP A 221 -0.09 0.66 8.92
C ASP A 221 1.09 1.49 9.48
N TYR A 222 2.18 1.59 8.73
CA TYR A 222 3.26 2.50 9.09
C TYR A 222 2.99 3.85 8.45
N SER A 223 3.34 4.94 9.13
CA SER A 223 3.25 6.29 8.57
C SER A 223 4.49 6.61 7.75
N PRO A 224 4.43 6.69 6.41
CA PRO A 224 5.60 6.98 5.60
C PRO A 224 6.00 8.44 5.76
N LEU A 225 7.30 8.72 5.91
CA LEU A 225 7.83 10.07 6.09
C LEU A 225 8.68 10.51 4.88
N LEU A 226 9.56 9.62 4.41
CA LEU A 226 10.43 9.83 3.25
C LEU A 226 10.40 8.58 2.37
N THR A 227 10.48 8.76 1.05
CA THR A 227 10.69 7.66 0.10
C THR A 227 11.74 8.01 -0.94
N ILE A 228 12.37 6.99 -1.50
CA ILE A 228 13.16 7.06 -2.72
C ILE A 228 12.71 5.96 -3.68
N ASP A 229 12.40 6.35 -4.93
CA ASP A 229 12.13 5.41 -6.02
C ASP A 229 13.46 4.78 -6.48
N VAL A 230 13.58 3.45 -6.41
CA VAL A 230 14.74 2.69 -6.92
C VAL A 230 14.37 1.76 -8.08
N TRP A 231 13.21 1.98 -8.70
CA TRP A 231 12.97 1.50 -10.05
C TRP A 231 13.96 2.15 -11.02
N GLU A 232 14.43 1.39 -12.01
CA GLU A 232 15.43 1.89 -12.94
C GLU A 232 14.97 3.15 -13.68
N HIS A 233 13.68 3.27 -14.02
CA HIS A 233 13.15 4.48 -14.68
C HIS A 233 13.37 5.78 -13.90
N ALA A 234 13.58 5.71 -12.57
CA ALA A 234 13.80 6.89 -11.74
C ALA A 234 15.20 7.49 -11.88
N TYR A 235 16.17 6.71 -12.37
CA TYR A 235 17.58 7.13 -12.38
C TYR A 235 18.35 6.71 -13.64
N TYR A 236 17.83 5.86 -14.52
CA TYR A 236 18.63 5.25 -15.59
C TYR A 236 19.12 6.28 -16.62
N LEU A 237 18.32 7.31 -16.91
CA LEU A 237 18.72 8.37 -17.84
C LEU A 237 19.91 9.18 -17.30
N ASP A 238 19.96 9.39 -15.98
CA ASP A 238 20.95 10.24 -15.32
C ASP A 238 22.19 9.46 -14.81
N TYR A 239 21.99 8.22 -14.36
CA TYR A 239 22.99 7.42 -13.63
C TYR A 239 23.24 6.03 -14.21
N GLN A 240 22.41 5.54 -15.14
CA GLN A 240 22.48 4.19 -15.71
C GLN A 240 22.51 3.13 -14.58
N ASN A 241 23.54 2.28 -14.52
CA ASN A 241 23.65 1.24 -13.49
C ASN A 241 24.11 1.77 -12.11
N ARG A 242 24.46 3.06 -12.00
CA ARG A 242 25.04 3.66 -10.79
C ARG A 242 23.96 4.07 -9.79
N ARG A 243 23.08 3.13 -9.42
CA ARG A 243 22.06 3.33 -8.39
C ARG A 243 22.65 3.90 -7.08
N PRO A 244 23.81 3.46 -6.57
CA PRO A 244 24.40 4.04 -5.35
C PRO A 244 24.74 5.53 -5.48
N ASP A 245 25.14 6.01 -6.67
CA ASP A 245 25.41 7.42 -6.91
C ASP A 245 24.11 8.23 -6.88
N TYR A 246 23.06 7.74 -7.55
CA TYR A 246 21.73 8.33 -7.51
C TYR A 246 21.19 8.46 -6.07
N ILE A 247 21.25 7.36 -5.29
CA ILE A 247 20.81 7.35 -3.89
C ILE A 247 21.59 8.38 -3.07
N SER A 248 22.91 8.47 -3.29
CA SER A 248 23.74 9.43 -2.58
C SER A 248 23.36 10.87 -2.94
N VAL A 249 23.22 11.19 -4.22
CA VAL A 249 22.81 12.51 -4.69
C VAL A 249 21.40 12.86 -4.19
N PHE A 250 20.46 11.92 -4.21
CA PHE A 250 19.11 12.14 -3.69
C PHE A 250 19.14 12.62 -2.24
N MET A 251 19.83 11.90 -1.36
CA MET A 251 19.93 12.26 0.05
C MET A 251 20.69 13.57 0.26
N ASP A 252 21.74 13.80 -0.50
CA ASP A 252 22.65 14.92 -0.27
C ASP A 252 22.15 16.24 -0.89
N LYS A 253 21.24 16.18 -1.89
CA LYS A 253 20.85 17.34 -2.72
C LYS A 253 19.36 17.52 -2.99
N LEU A 254 18.53 16.49 -2.81
CA LEU A 254 17.13 16.53 -3.24
C LEU A 254 16.13 16.46 -2.09
N VAL A 255 16.42 15.71 -1.02
CA VAL A 255 15.46 15.48 0.07
C VAL A 255 14.91 16.78 0.64
N SER A 256 13.58 16.86 0.75
CA SER A 256 12.89 17.94 1.44
C SER A 256 12.68 17.58 2.91
N TRP A 257 13.65 17.89 3.78
CA TRP A 257 13.53 17.62 5.21
C TRP A 257 12.33 18.32 5.87
N GLU A 258 11.90 19.46 5.34
CA GLU A 258 10.68 20.15 5.78
C GLU A 258 9.42 19.30 5.53
N ALA A 259 9.31 18.66 4.37
CA ALA A 259 8.20 17.76 4.07
C ALA A 259 8.22 16.52 4.98
N VAL A 260 9.41 15.97 5.26
CA VAL A 260 9.58 14.84 6.18
C VAL A 260 9.18 15.22 7.61
N SER A 261 9.61 16.39 8.10
CA SER A 261 9.23 16.90 9.43
C SER A 261 7.73 17.14 9.54
N TYR A 262 7.11 17.77 8.54
CA TYR A 262 5.67 18.00 8.51
C TYR A 262 4.87 16.68 8.55
N ARG A 263 5.31 15.66 7.80
CA ARG A 263 4.71 14.33 7.84
C ARG A 263 4.89 13.65 9.20
N LEU A 264 6.02 13.87 9.88
CA LEU A 264 6.24 13.35 11.23
C LEU A 264 5.27 13.97 12.24
N GLU A 265 5.04 15.28 12.16
CA GLU A 265 4.05 15.97 13.02
C GLU A 265 2.65 15.37 12.83
N ILE A 266 2.21 15.20 11.58
CA ILE A 266 0.93 14.55 11.27
C ILE A 266 0.89 13.11 11.78
N ALA A 267 1.97 12.35 11.60
CA ALA A 267 2.03 10.95 12.04
C ALA A 267 1.93 10.83 13.56
N LYS A 268 2.62 11.70 14.31
CA LYS A 268 2.52 11.76 15.78
C LYS A 268 1.13 12.17 16.24
N ALA A 269 0.51 13.16 15.60
CA ALA A 269 -0.85 13.59 15.91
C ALA A 269 -1.88 12.47 15.68
N ARG A 270 -1.82 11.79 14.53
CA ARG A 270 -2.71 10.65 14.22
C ARG A 270 -2.52 9.49 15.20
N ALA A 271 -1.29 9.19 15.59
CA ALA A 271 -1.03 8.15 16.59
C ALA A 271 -1.64 8.53 17.95
N ALA A 272 -1.49 9.78 18.39
CA ALA A 272 -2.07 10.25 19.64
C ALA A 272 -3.61 10.25 19.61
N GLU A 273 -4.24 10.66 18.50
CA GLU A 273 -5.70 10.62 18.33
C GLU A 273 -6.23 9.18 18.43
N ARG A 274 -5.57 8.22 17.78
CA ARG A 274 -5.94 6.80 17.84
C ARG A 274 -5.81 6.24 19.25
N GLU A 275 -4.73 6.56 19.97
CA GLU A 275 -4.57 6.13 21.36
C GLU A 275 -5.69 6.65 22.26
N MET A 276 -6.07 7.93 22.09
CA MET A 276 -7.20 8.50 22.84
C MET A 276 -8.53 7.82 22.49
N GLU A 277 -8.74 7.46 21.22
CA GLU A 277 -9.94 6.74 20.78
C GLU A 277 -9.98 5.30 21.33
N GLU A 278 -8.85 4.59 21.35
CA GLU A 278 -8.74 3.26 21.95
C GLU A 278 -8.97 3.30 23.46
N GLU A 279 -8.41 4.30 24.16
CA GLU A 279 -8.68 4.52 25.59
C GLU A 279 -10.15 4.84 25.86
N ARG A 280 -10.79 5.65 25.00
CA ARG A 280 -12.23 5.94 25.10
C ARG A 280 -13.06 4.67 24.91
N ARG A 281 -12.76 3.88 23.87
CA ARG A 281 -13.46 2.62 23.60
C ARG A 281 -13.33 1.62 24.75
N LYS A 282 -12.13 1.49 25.34
CA LYS A 282 -11.93 0.62 26.52
C LYS A 282 -12.76 1.05 27.72
N ARG A 283 -12.85 2.36 27.97
CA ARG A 283 -13.70 2.88 29.06
C ARG A 283 -15.19 2.62 28.80
N GLU A 284 -15.65 2.80 27.56
CA GLU A 284 -17.03 2.48 27.16
C GLU A 284 -17.31 0.97 27.34
N GLU A 285 -16.39 0.09 26.95
CA GLU A 285 -16.49 -1.35 27.15
C GLU A 285 -16.46 -1.78 28.64
N GLU A 286 -15.69 -1.07 29.48
CA GLU A 286 -15.64 -1.27 30.94
C GLU A 286 -16.94 -0.81 31.62
N ASP A 287 -17.46 0.37 31.26
CA ASP A 287 -18.72 0.92 31.79
C ASP A 287 -19.93 0.03 31.41
N GLU A 288 -19.98 -0.48 30.17
CA GLU A 288 -21.02 -1.42 29.74
C GLU A 288 -20.98 -2.73 30.55
N GLN A 289 -19.79 -3.27 30.80
CA GLN A 289 -19.61 -4.49 31.61
C GLN A 289 -19.98 -4.28 33.08
N GLU A 290 -19.71 -3.10 33.65
CA GLU A 290 -20.11 -2.76 35.02
C GLU A 290 -21.63 -2.62 35.16
N SER A 291 -22.30 -2.02 34.16
CA SER A 291 -23.77 -1.90 34.13
C SER A 291 -24.50 -3.24 33.96
N ASP A 292 -23.95 -4.14 33.14
CA ASP A 292 -24.48 -5.50 32.97
C ASP A 292 -24.21 -6.36 34.23
N GLY A 293 -23.10 -6.13 34.93
CA GLY A 293 -22.78 -6.78 36.22
C GLY A 293 -23.73 -6.35 37.35
N GLU A 294 -24.03 -5.06 37.45
CA GLU A 294 -24.95 -4.50 38.46
C GLU A 294 -26.41 -4.95 38.21
N ALA A 295 -26.80 -5.11 36.93
CA ALA A 295 -28.09 -5.68 36.57
C ALA A 295 -28.23 -7.15 37.00
N VAL A 296 -27.15 -7.95 36.96
CA VAL A 296 -27.17 -9.36 37.40
C VAL A 296 -27.24 -9.49 38.93
N GLU A 297 -26.60 -8.59 39.69
CA GLU A 297 -26.64 -8.61 41.16
C GLU A 297 -28.03 -8.25 41.71
N MET A 298 -28.76 -7.34 41.04
CA MET A 298 -30.10 -6.91 41.46
C MET A 298 -31.21 -7.98 41.31
N TYR A 299 -30.97 -9.03 40.51
CA TYR A 299 -31.93 -10.13 40.31
C TYR A 299 -31.73 -11.34 41.23
N LEU A 300 -30.68 -11.35 42.07
CA LEU A 300 -30.38 -12.49 42.96
C LEU A 300 -30.91 -12.33 44.40
N ASP A 301 -31.54 -11.20 44.73
CA ASP A 301 -31.91 -10.86 46.12
C ASP A 301 -33.42 -10.99 46.43
N SER A 302 -34.20 -11.74 45.63
CA SER A 302 -35.66 -11.85 45.83
C SER A 302 -36.24 -13.22 46.22
N ASP A 303 -35.45 -14.28 46.44
CA ASP A 303 -36.00 -15.60 46.79
C ASP A 303 -35.29 -16.24 47.99
N ALA A 304 -35.50 -15.71 49.20
CA ALA A 304 -35.33 -16.46 50.44
C ALA A 304 -36.04 -15.76 51.61
N ASP A 305 -37.31 -16.10 51.86
CA ASP A 305 -37.73 -16.70 53.14
C ASP A 305 -39.24 -16.96 53.11
N ASP A 306 -39.65 -18.23 53.08
CA ASP A 306 -40.88 -18.66 53.76
C ASP A 306 -40.79 -20.17 54.01
N SER A 307 -40.11 -20.54 55.09
CA SER A 307 -40.20 -21.87 55.69
C SER A 307 -41.17 -21.85 56.86
N GLU A 308 -42.45 -22.18 56.62
CA GLU A 308 -43.37 -22.62 57.67
C GLU A 308 -43.03 -24.07 58.05
N ALA A 309 -42.75 -24.28 59.34
CA ALA A 309 -42.70 -25.57 59.99
C ALA A 309 -43.72 -25.60 61.13
N ASP A 310 -44.60 -26.62 61.06
CA ASP A 310 -45.56 -27.18 62.06
C ASP A 310 -46.61 -26.28 62.73
#